data_AF-A0A7K9TLA9-F1
#
_entry.id   AF-A0A7K9TLA9-F1
#
_cell.length_a   1.000
_cell.length_b   1.000
_cell.length_c   1.000
_cell.angle_alpha   90.00
_cell.angle_beta   90.00
_cell.angle_gamma   90.00
#
_symmetry.space_group_name_H-M   'P 1'
#
loop_
_entity.id
_entity.type
_entity.pdbx_description
1 polymer ?
#
loop_
_entity_poly.entity_id
_entity_poly.type
_entity_poly.pdbx_seq_one_letter_code
_entity_poly.pdbx_strand_id
1 'polypeptide(L)'
;QILYLKPPWTLANLLKCYKKHWMAVFGYVVPRSLLSTIECLQKHLSTDKPLDSSRVRILLQEAKKLFQAFSARSDYNGVLPQAYAEVNKLYQMLTEDLSEDIMVLSENAEKMEAMTPSLHNSEEGKLHPSFHVAQENRHQEIWSVLEGVWNTINLYSIEIFQKLDPNTVTVTTKSSFEEAFLGLQKLLTAVNDIREGISR
;
A
#
# COMPACT_ATOMS: atom_id res chain seq x y z
N GLN A 1 2.05 21.42 1.45
CA GLN A 1 2.69 21.50 0.11
C GLN A 1 2.84 20.08 -0.45
N ILE A 2 2.22 19.77 -1.60
CA ILE A 2 2.30 18.44 -2.24
C ILE A 2 3.72 18.22 -2.79
N LEU A 3 4.23 16.98 -2.76
CA LEU A 3 5.52 16.62 -3.37
C LEU A 3 5.25 16.26 -4.83
N TYR A 4 5.82 17.01 -5.78
CA TYR A 4 5.73 16.66 -7.18
C TYR A 4 7.08 16.12 -7.65
N LEU A 5 7.14 14.81 -7.93
CA LEU A 5 8.30 14.15 -8.50
C LEU A 5 7.90 13.56 -9.85
N LYS A 6 8.61 13.91 -10.93
CA LYS A 6 8.37 13.32 -12.24
C LYS A 6 8.97 11.90 -12.28
N PRO A 7 8.29 10.93 -12.92
CA PRO A 7 8.85 9.59 -13.13
C PRO A 7 10.09 9.62 -14.05
N PRO A 8 10.98 8.61 -14.00
CA PRO A 8 10.88 7.37 -13.22
C PRO A 8 11.16 7.58 -11.72
N TRP A 9 10.40 6.90 -10.86
CA TRP A 9 10.57 7.02 -9.41
C TRP A 9 11.55 5.98 -8.86
N THR A 10 12.55 6.45 -8.11
CA THR A 10 13.44 5.59 -7.34
C THR A 10 12.84 5.28 -5.97
N LEU A 11 13.37 4.29 -5.26
CA LEU A 11 12.95 3.99 -3.87
C LEU A 11 13.13 5.21 -2.95
N ALA A 12 14.21 5.99 -3.11
CA ALA A 12 14.43 7.21 -2.36
C ALA A 12 13.34 8.27 -2.63
N ASN A 13 12.89 8.39 -3.88
CA ASN A 13 11.78 9.27 -4.27
C ASN A 13 10.48 8.85 -3.56
N LEU A 14 10.20 7.55 -3.49
CA LEU A 14 9.02 7.01 -2.83
C LEU A 14 9.07 7.19 -1.31
N LEU A 15 10.20 6.90 -0.66
CA LEU A 15 10.35 7.09 0.79
C LEU A 15 10.21 8.55 1.19
N LYS A 16 10.74 9.48 0.38
CA LYS A 16 10.54 10.93 0.57
C LYS A 16 9.07 11.32 0.44
N CYS A 17 8.36 10.73 -0.52
CA CYS A 17 6.92 10.93 -0.71
C CYS A 17 6.12 10.43 0.50
N TYR A 18 6.39 9.20 0.94
CA TYR A 18 5.77 8.62 2.13
C TYR A 18 6.00 9.49 3.35
N LYS A 19 7.25 9.89 3.64
CA LYS A 19 7.56 10.73 4.79
C LYS A 19 6.79 12.05 4.76
N LYS A 20 6.74 12.74 3.60
CA LYS A 20 6.08 14.05 3.50
C LYS A 20 4.56 13.95 3.67
N HIS A 21 3.95 12.89 3.16
CA HIS A 21 2.49 12.76 3.12
C HIS A 21 1.93 11.71 4.07
N TRP A 22 2.76 11.18 5.00
CA TRP A 22 2.34 10.11 5.89
C TRP A 22 1.12 10.50 6.70
N MET A 23 1.19 11.60 7.45
CA MET A 23 0.10 11.98 8.36
C MET A 23 -1.18 12.41 7.62
N ALA A 24 -1.02 12.99 6.42
CA ALA A 24 -2.11 13.60 5.67
C ALA A 24 -2.74 12.67 4.61
N VAL A 25 -2.09 11.55 4.26
CA VAL A 25 -2.56 10.64 3.20
C VAL A 25 -2.46 9.19 3.66
N PHE A 26 -1.25 8.67 3.80
CA PHE A 26 -1.04 7.23 4.02
C PHE A 26 -1.49 6.77 5.41
N GLY A 27 -1.40 7.63 6.41
CA GLY A 27 -1.76 7.41 7.80
C GLY A 27 -3.26 7.30 8.07
N TYR A 28 -4.10 7.49 7.05
CA TYR A 28 -5.52 7.15 7.09
C TYR A 28 -5.77 5.68 6.73
N VAL A 29 -4.85 5.06 5.99
CA VAL A 29 -4.94 3.68 5.49
C VAL A 29 -4.07 2.74 6.34
N VAL A 30 -2.87 3.19 6.69
CA VAL A 30 -1.84 2.44 7.43
C VAL A 30 -1.60 3.09 8.80
N PRO A 31 -1.27 2.33 9.86
CA PRO A 31 -1.03 2.91 11.19
C PRO A 31 -0.02 4.06 11.17
N ARG A 32 -0.40 5.21 11.75
CA ARG A 32 0.45 6.41 11.81
C ARG A 32 1.77 6.19 12.54
N SER A 33 1.81 5.22 13.47
CA SER A 33 3.02 4.81 14.19
C SER A 33 4.13 4.29 13.28
N LEU A 34 3.81 3.79 12.08
CA LEU A 34 4.80 3.32 11.10
C LEU A 34 5.53 4.45 10.36
N LEU A 35 5.30 5.73 10.71
CA LEU A 35 6.16 6.81 10.23
C LEU A 35 7.62 6.57 10.62
N SER A 36 7.87 6.09 11.84
CA SER A 36 9.23 5.78 12.33
C SER A 36 9.93 4.73 11.46
N THR A 37 9.17 3.74 10.97
CA THR A 37 9.62 2.73 10.02
C THR A 37 10.06 3.35 8.69
N ILE A 38 9.26 4.27 8.12
CA ILE A 38 9.63 5.01 6.91
C ILE A 38 10.89 5.85 7.11
N GLU A 39 11.00 6.54 8.25
CA GLU A 39 12.17 7.36 8.57
C GLU A 39 13.43 6.51 8.74
N CYS A 40 13.32 5.33 9.36
CA CYS A 40 14.41 4.37 9.48
C CYS A 40 14.89 3.90 8.10
N LEU A 41 13.98 3.42 7.26
CA LEU A 41 14.30 2.97 5.90
C LEU A 41 14.96 4.08 5.09
N GLN A 42 14.42 5.31 5.13
CA GLN A 42 14.99 6.44 4.41
C GLN A 42 16.41 6.75 4.87
N LYS A 43 16.65 6.78 6.19
CA LYS A 43 17.97 7.06 6.77
C LYS A 43 19.02 6.04 6.29
N HIS A 44 18.67 4.76 6.30
CA HIS A 44 19.63 3.69 6.03
C HIS A 44 19.80 3.40 4.53
N LEU A 45 18.76 3.54 3.72
CA LEU A 45 18.82 3.28 2.27
C LEU A 45 19.30 4.49 1.45
N SER A 46 19.27 5.70 2.02
CA SER A 46 19.76 6.92 1.34
C SER A 46 21.21 7.25 1.68
N THR A 47 21.91 6.36 2.39
CA THR A 47 23.31 6.58 2.80
C THR A 47 24.24 5.76 1.91
N ASP A 48 25.28 6.38 1.36
CA ASP A 48 26.31 5.71 0.52
C ASP A 48 27.29 4.82 1.31
N LYS A 49 26.96 4.50 2.57
CA LYS A 49 27.80 3.70 3.46
C LYS A 49 27.48 2.22 3.26
N PRO A 50 28.47 1.33 3.31
CA PRO A 50 28.22 -0.10 3.31
C PRO A 50 27.28 -0.46 4.47
N LEU A 51 26.30 -1.30 4.16
CA LEU A 51 25.37 -1.86 5.13
C LEU A 51 26.04 -3.07 5.78
N ASP A 52 26.17 -3.04 7.11
CA ASP A 52 26.59 -4.19 7.90
C ASP A 52 25.39 -5.14 8.14
N SER A 53 25.68 -6.38 8.54
CA SER A 53 24.65 -7.42 8.79
C SER A 53 23.58 -6.97 9.79
N SER A 54 23.94 -6.16 10.79
CA SER A 54 22.99 -5.63 11.78
C SER A 54 22.05 -4.58 11.17
N ARG A 55 22.54 -3.65 10.33
CA ARG A 55 21.68 -2.70 9.61
C ARG A 55 20.78 -3.38 8.60
N VAL A 56 21.27 -4.41 7.90
CA VAL A 56 20.44 -5.19 6.96
C VAL A 56 19.28 -5.84 7.71
N ARG A 57 19.50 -6.44 8.89
CA ARG A 57 18.39 -6.97 9.71
C ARG A 57 17.36 -5.92 10.07
N ILE A 58 17.81 -4.75 10.55
CA ILE A 58 16.91 -3.66 10.92
C ILE A 58 16.09 -3.24 9.69
N LEU A 59 16.73 -3.06 8.53
CA LEU A 59 16.06 -2.70 7.29
C LEU A 59 15.00 -3.73 6.88
N LEU A 60 15.34 -5.03 6.91
CA LEU A 60 14.41 -6.10 6.57
C LEU A 60 13.23 -6.15 7.55
N GLN A 61 13.49 -5.98 8.85
CA GLN A 61 12.45 -5.95 9.87
C GLN A 61 11.50 -4.76 9.70
N GLU A 62 12.04 -3.57 9.41
CA GLU A 62 11.25 -2.38 9.12
C GLU A 62 10.44 -2.52 7.82
N ALA A 63 11.02 -3.09 6.76
CA ALA A 63 10.31 -3.34 5.51
C ALA A 63 9.15 -4.33 5.71
N LYS A 64 9.36 -5.39 6.50
CA LYS A 64 8.30 -6.37 6.85
C LYS A 64 7.09 -5.70 7.49
N LYS A 65 7.29 -4.78 8.43
CA LYS A 65 6.20 -4.05 9.10
C LYS A 65 5.36 -3.27 8.07
N LEU A 66 6.00 -2.62 7.11
CA LEU A 66 5.28 -1.91 6.05
C LEU A 66 4.50 -2.87 5.16
N PHE A 67 5.14 -3.92 4.66
CA PHE A 67 4.46 -4.88 3.79
C PHE A 67 3.27 -5.51 4.49
N GLN A 68 3.40 -5.95 5.74
CA GLN A 68 2.27 -6.46 6.51
C GLN A 68 1.13 -5.44 6.62
N ALA A 69 1.45 -4.18 6.92
CA ALA A 69 0.43 -3.17 7.12
C ALA A 69 -0.30 -2.78 5.82
N PHE A 70 0.39 -2.78 4.68
CA PHE A 70 -0.24 -2.59 3.37
C PHE A 70 -0.99 -3.85 2.90
N SER A 71 -0.45 -5.05 3.12
CA SER A 71 -1.10 -6.33 2.81
C SER A 71 -2.42 -6.51 3.56
N ALA A 72 -2.54 -5.97 4.77
CA ALA A 72 -3.79 -5.96 5.53
C ALA A 72 -4.92 -5.14 4.88
N ARG A 73 -4.62 -4.36 3.83
CA ARG A 73 -5.58 -3.53 3.11
C ARG A 73 -5.88 -4.03 1.71
N SER A 74 -4.88 -4.55 1.02
CA SER A 74 -5.01 -5.15 -0.30
C SER A 74 -3.83 -6.07 -0.56
N ASP A 75 -4.05 -7.14 -1.30
CA ASP A 75 -3.01 -8.06 -1.73
C ASP A 75 -2.16 -7.52 -2.91
N TYR A 76 -2.61 -6.43 -3.54
CA TYR A 76 -2.04 -5.86 -4.77
C TYR A 76 -1.72 -6.95 -5.81
N ASN A 77 -2.71 -7.80 -6.12
CA ASN A 77 -2.58 -8.93 -7.04
C ASN A 77 -1.48 -9.93 -6.62
N GLY A 78 -1.27 -10.10 -5.31
CA GLY A 78 -0.27 -11.01 -4.75
C GLY A 78 1.16 -10.46 -4.70
N VAL A 79 1.42 -9.26 -5.25
CA VAL A 79 2.76 -8.67 -5.28
C VAL A 79 3.28 -8.38 -3.87
N LEU A 80 2.42 -7.87 -2.98
CA LEU A 80 2.84 -7.58 -1.61
C LEU A 80 3.13 -8.84 -0.78
N PRO A 81 2.26 -9.88 -0.78
CA PRO A 81 2.58 -11.16 -0.15
C PRO A 81 3.88 -11.77 -0.66
N GLN A 82 4.14 -11.72 -1.97
CA GLN A 82 5.38 -12.23 -2.55
C GLN A 82 6.60 -11.45 -2.06
N ALA A 83 6.55 -10.12 -2.11
CA ALA A 83 7.64 -9.27 -1.62
C ALA A 83 7.91 -9.49 -0.12
N TYR A 84 6.85 -9.67 0.67
CA TYR A 84 6.98 -10.01 2.09
C TYR A 84 7.68 -11.36 2.31
N ALA A 85 7.30 -12.39 1.54
CA ALA A 85 7.90 -13.72 1.63
C ALA A 85 9.40 -13.69 1.34
N GLU A 86 9.82 -12.97 0.28
CA GLU A 86 11.24 -12.83 -0.07
C GLU A 86 12.04 -12.08 1.01
N VAL A 87 11.51 -10.97 1.53
CA VAL A 87 12.14 -10.24 2.63
C VAL A 87 12.20 -11.08 3.90
N ASN A 88 11.18 -11.89 4.18
CA ASN A 88 11.19 -12.79 5.32
C ASN A 88 12.24 -13.89 5.18
N LYS A 89 12.39 -14.47 3.99
CA LYS A 89 13.42 -15.45 3.68
C LYS A 89 14.82 -14.88 3.86
N LEU A 90 15.07 -13.66 3.35
CA LEU A 90 16.35 -12.96 3.56
C LEU A 90 16.63 -12.70 5.04
N TYR A 91 15.60 -12.32 5.81
CA TYR A 91 15.73 -12.08 7.24
C TYR A 91 16.07 -13.35 8.02
N GLN A 92 15.44 -14.48 7.66
CA GLN A 92 15.71 -15.79 8.26
C GLN A 92 17.13 -16.26 7.95
N MET A 93 17.54 -16.22 6.68
CA MET A 93 18.90 -16.61 6.26
C MET A 93 19.98 -15.84 7.03
N LEU A 94 19.78 -14.53 7.20
CA LEU A 94 20.71 -13.69 7.95
C LEU A 94 20.73 -14.03 9.46
N THR A 95 19.63 -14.54 9.99
CA THR A 95 19.47 -14.95 11.40
C THR A 95 20.05 -16.33 11.67
N GLU A 96 19.91 -17.26 10.74
CA GLU A 96 20.43 -18.62 10.81
C GLU A 96 21.96 -18.65 10.63
N ASP A 97 22.53 -17.84 9.72
CA ASP A 97 23.99 -17.69 9.53
C ASP A 97 24.74 -17.27 10.82
N LEU A 98 24.08 -16.55 11.74
CA LEU A 98 24.68 -16.20 13.04
C LEU A 98 24.44 -17.25 14.12
N SER A 99 23.47 -18.14 13.93
CA SER A 99 23.21 -19.22 14.88
C SER A 99 24.25 -20.33 14.74
N GLU A 100 24.74 -20.59 13.52
CA GLU A 100 25.81 -21.58 13.28
C GLU A 100 27.16 -21.12 13.82
N ASP A 101 27.46 -19.81 13.78
CA ASP A 101 28.69 -19.24 14.39
C ASP A 101 28.69 -19.27 15.93
N ILE A 102 27.53 -19.36 16.58
CA ILE A 102 27.42 -19.43 18.05
C ILE A 102 27.48 -20.89 18.55
N MET A 103 27.18 -21.87 17.70
CA MET A 103 27.05 -23.27 18.12
C MET A 103 28.39 -24.01 18.33
N VAL A 104 29.54 -23.36 18.08
CA VAL A 104 30.88 -23.93 18.30
C VAL A 104 31.48 -23.57 19.68
N LEU A 105 30.81 -22.76 20.51
CA LEU A 105 31.32 -22.32 21.82
C LEU A 105 30.43 -22.64 23.03
N SER A 106 29.61 -23.69 22.97
CA SER A 106 28.87 -24.14 24.16
C SER A 106 28.87 -25.66 24.29
N GLU A 107 30.04 -26.22 24.56
CA GLU A 107 30.21 -27.61 24.98
C GLU A 107 30.65 -27.67 26.44
N ASN A 108 29.85 -27.10 27.36
CA ASN A 108 29.98 -27.31 28.81
C ASN A 108 28.90 -26.56 29.62
N ALA A 109 27.79 -27.25 29.91
CA ALA A 109 27.14 -27.21 31.23
C ALA A 109 26.09 -28.31 31.34
N GLU A 110 26.31 -29.19 32.31
CA GLU A 110 25.51 -30.35 32.70
C GLU A 110 24.17 -29.98 33.39
N LYS A 111 23.13 -30.74 33.03
CA LYS A 111 22.21 -31.53 33.90
C LYS A 111 21.19 -30.86 34.86
N MET A 112 19.99 -31.47 34.84
CA MET A 112 18.97 -31.63 35.93
C MET A 112 18.09 -30.38 36.22
N GLU A 113 16.76 -30.38 36.46
CA GLU A 113 15.66 -31.34 36.62
C GLU A 113 14.31 -30.73 36.18
N ALA A 114 13.32 -31.61 36.05
CA ALA A 114 11.91 -31.38 35.78
C ALA A 114 11.15 -30.61 36.88
N MET A 115 10.09 -29.88 36.49
CA MET A 115 8.77 -29.90 37.15
C MET A 115 7.71 -29.14 36.31
N THR A 116 6.68 -29.85 35.83
CA THR A 116 5.34 -29.31 35.50
C THR A 116 4.54 -29.08 36.79
N PRO A 117 3.61 -28.10 36.89
CA PRO A 117 2.21 -28.25 36.40
C PRO A 117 1.61 -26.89 35.94
N SER A 118 0.41 -26.70 35.39
CA SER A 118 -0.85 -27.46 35.23
C SER A 118 -1.70 -26.79 34.12
N LEU A 119 -2.45 -27.60 33.39
CA LEU A 119 -3.59 -27.25 32.53
C LEU A 119 -4.85 -26.87 33.35
N HIS A 120 -5.89 -26.38 32.65
CA HIS A 120 -7.34 -26.31 32.99
C HIS A 120 -7.82 -24.90 33.43
N ASN A 121 -8.86 -24.23 32.89
CA ASN A 121 -9.94 -24.52 31.94
C ASN A 121 -10.66 -23.20 31.49
N SER A 122 -11.26 -23.12 30.29
CA SER A 122 -12.72 -23.23 29.95
C SER A 122 -13.55 -22.03 30.45
N GLU A 123 -14.44 -21.33 29.72
CA GLU A 123 -15.38 -21.58 28.60
C GLU A 123 -15.58 -20.24 27.85
N GLU A 124 -15.63 -20.14 26.51
CA GLU A 124 -16.74 -20.44 25.59
C GLU A 124 -17.88 -19.37 25.54
N GLY A 125 -18.13 -18.86 24.33
CA GLY A 125 -19.48 -18.43 23.91
C GLY A 125 -19.83 -16.95 23.87
N LYS A 126 -19.60 -16.29 22.72
CA LYS A 126 -20.71 -15.69 21.95
C LYS A 126 -20.28 -15.29 20.54
N LEU A 127 -20.74 -16.11 19.59
CA LEU A 127 -20.85 -15.83 18.17
C LEU A 127 -21.59 -14.51 17.92
N HIS A 128 -21.02 -13.64 17.09
CA HIS A 128 -21.77 -12.57 16.41
C HIS A 128 -21.42 -12.57 14.91
N PRO A 129 -22.13 -13.35 14.07
CA PRO A 129 -22.03 -13.23 12.63
C PRO A 129 -23.25 -12.44 12.13
N SER A 130 -23.17 -11.11 12.13
CA SER A 130 -24.16 -10.29 11.38
C SER A 130 -23.68 -8.89 11.02
N PHE A 131 -22.67 -8.35 11.71
CA PHE A 131 -22.21 -6.98 11.44
C PHE A 131 -21.13 -6.89 10.35
N HIS A 132 -20.32 -7.93 10.16
CA HIS A 132 -19.20 -7.88 9.21
C HIS A 132 -19.67 -7.93 7.74
N VAL A 133 -20.72 -8.70 7.44
CA VAL A 133 -21.26 -8.89 6.07
C VAL A 133 -21.96 -7.64 5.56
N ALA A 134 -22.69 -6.92 6.42
CA ALA A 134 -23.36 -5.68 6.04
C ALA A 134 -22.38 -4.54 5.77
N GLN A 135 -21.27 -4.50 6.50
CA GLN A 135 -20.22 -3.50 6.32
C GLN A 135 -19.43 -3.73 5.03
N GLU A 136 -19.14 -4.98 4.68
CA GLU A 136 -18.39 -5.35 3.48
C GLU A 136 -19.17 -5.03 2.20
N ASN A 137 -20.48 -5.30 2.17
CA ASN A 137 -21.37 -4.85 1.07
C ASN A 137 -21.34 -3.32 0.90
N ARG A 138 -21.41 -2.57 2.00
CA ARG A 138 -21.39 -1.09 1.94
C ARG A 138 -20.09 -0.55 1.36
N HIS A 139 -18.95 -1.16 1.71
CA HIS A 139 -17.66 -0.74 1.14
C HIS A 139 -17.57 -1.06 -0.35
N GLN A 140 -18.04 -2.24 -0.77
CA GLN A 140 -18.07 -2.62 -2.19
C GLN A 140 -19.00 -1.74 -3.02
N GLU A 141 -20.15 -1.35 -2.48
CA GLU A 141 -21.07 -0.39 -3.11
C GLU A 141 -20.40 0.97 -3.29
N ILE A 142 -19.76 1.50 -2.23
CA ILE A 142 -19.02 2.77 -2.30
C ILE A 142 -17.90 2.70 -3.34
N TRP A 143 -17.12 1.61 -3.35
CA TRP A 143 -16.06 1.41 -4.34
C TRP A 143 -16.59 1.34 -5.76
N SER A 144 -17.70 0.63 -5.98
CA SER A 144 -18.34 0.51 -7.30
C SER A 144 -18.83 1.86 -7.82
N VAL A 145 -19.39 2.70 -6.96
CA VAL A 145 -19.80 4.07 -7.32
C VAL A 145 -18.59 4.93 -7.68
N LEU A 146 -17.52 4.90 -6.86
CA LEU A 146 -16.30 5.66 -7.12
C LEU A 146 -15.59 5.21 -8.41
N GLU A 147 -15.53 3.91 -8.65
CA GLU A 147 -14.98 3.32 -9.87
C GLU A 147 -15.81 3.72 -11.09
N GLY A 148 -17.14 3.68 -11.00
CA GLY A 148 -18.04 4.16 -12.06
C GLY A 148 -17.82 5.64 -12.40
N VAL A 149 -17.69 6.50 -11.38
CA VAL A 149 -17.36 7.92 -11.55
C VAL A 149 -16.02 8.10 -12.25
N TRP A 150 -14.99 7.42 -11.76
CA TRP A 150 -13.63 7.52 -12.29
C TRP A 150 -13.56 7.06 -13.75
N ASN A 151 -14.17 5.92 -14.07
CA ASN A 151 -14.21 5.38 -15.42
C ASN A 151 -14.96 6.31 -16.38
N THR A 152 -16.06 6.91 -15.92
CA THR A 152 -16.84 7.88 -16.72
C THR A 152 -16.03 9.15 -17.00
N ILE A 153 -15.40 9.73 -15.97
CA ILE A 153 -14.52 10.90 -16.14
C ILE A 153 -13.37 10.58 -17.09
N ASN A 154 -12.72 9.43 -16.91
CA ASN A 154 -11.58 9.02 -17.71
C ASN A 154 -11.98 8.80 -19.19
N LEU A 155 -13.11 8.15 -19.45
CA LEU A 155 -13.64 7.92 -20.79
C LEU A 155 -13.86 9.23 -21.54
N TYR A 156 -14.61 10.16 -20.96
CA TYR A 156 -14.89 11.44 -21.60
C TYR A 156 -13.63 12.31 -21.70
N SER A 157 -12.74 12.26 -20.71
CA SER A 157 -11.47 12.98 -20.78
C SER A 157 -10.63 12.50 -21.97
N ILE A 158 -10.52 11.18 -22.16
CA ILE A 158 -9.79 10.60 -23.31
C ILE A 158 -10.43 11.05 -24.63
N GLU A 159 -11.76 10.98 -24.75
CA GLU A 159 -12.48 11.42 -25.97
C GLU A 159 -12.23 12.90 -26.26
N ILE A 160 -12.31 13.77 -25.24
CA ILE A 160 -12.06 15.20 -25.38
C ILE A 160 -10.60 15.48 -25.78
N PHE A 161 -9.62 14.86 -25.12
CA PHE A 161 -8.21 15.11 -25.41
C PHE A 161 -7.76 14.55 -26.76
N GLN A 162 -8.35 13.45 -27.22
CA GLN A 162 -8.13 12.95 -28.59
C GLN A 162 -8.65 13.95 -29.64
N LYS A 163 -9.81 14.56 -29.40
CA LYS A 163 -10.40 15.57 -30.30
C LYS A 163 -9.66 16.91 -30.27
N LEU A 164 -8.88 17.15 -29.21
CA LEU A 164 -8.07 18.35 -29.02
C LEU A 164 -6.57 18.15 -29.32
N ASP A 165 -6.14 16.97 -29.80
CA ASP A 165 -4.72 16.61 -29.95
C ASP A 165 -3.95 17.63 -30.82
N PRO A 166 -2.96 18.34 -30.24
CA PRO A 166 -2.09 19.28 -30.95
C PRO A 166 -1.33 18.69 -32.15
N ASN A 167 -1.14 17.38 -32.22
CA ASN A 167 -0.39 16.74 -33.32
C ASN A 167 -1.25 16.51 -34.58
N THR A 168 -2.58 16.70 -34.47
CA THR A 168 -3.52 16.71 -35.61
C THR A 168 -3.76 18.13 -36.17
N VAL A 169 -3.08 19.14 -35.61
CA VAL A 169 -3.32 20.59 -35.79
C VAL A 169 -2.83 21.19 -37.10
N THR A 170 -2.55 20.40 -38.12
CA THR A 170 -2.48 21.01 -39.47
C THR A 170 -3.87 21.46 -39.94
N VAL A 171 -4.97 20.92 -39.39
CA VAL A 171 -6.34 21.42 -39.62
C VAL A 171 -7.25 21.20 -38.39
N THR A 172 -7.13 22.03 -37.35
CA THR A 172 -8.17 22.06 -36.29
C THR A 172 -9.42 22.75 -36.84
N THR A 173 -10.42 21.96 -37.22
CA THR A 173 -11.69 22.45 -37.76
C THR A 173 -12.65 22.85 -36.64
N LYS A 174 -13.50 23.86 -36.85
CA LYS A 174 -14.54 24.32 -35.91
C LYS A 174 -15.40 23.18 -35.33
N SER A 175 -15.57 22.09 -36.09
CA SER A 175 -16.29 20.89 -35.68
C SER A 175 -15.62 20.10 -34.55
N SER A 176 -14.28 20.08 -34.43
CA SER A 176 -13.62 19.33 -33.35
C SER A 176 -13.85 19.97 -31.98
N PHE A 177 -13.97 21.30 -31.95
CA PHE A 177 -14.30 22.05 -30.73
C PHE A 177 -15.75 21.83 -30.30
N GLU A 178 -16.68 21.77 -31.26
CA GLU A 178 -18.09 21.45 -31.00
C GLU A 178 -18.26 20.02 -30.46
N GLU A 179 -17.53 19.05 -30.99
CA GLU A 179 -17.51 17.67 -30.48
C GLU A 179 -16.92 17.56 -29.06
N ALA A 180 -15.81 18.27 -28.79
CA ALA A 180 -15.22 18.32 -27.45
C ALA A 180 -16.16 18.97 -26.43
N PHE A 181 -16.85 20.05 -26.83
CA PHE A 181 -17.86 20.69 -26.00
C PHE A 181 -19.05 19.78 -25.70
N LEU A 182 -19.52 19.02 -26.70
CA LEU A 182 -20.57 18.02 -26.50
C LEU A 182 -20.13 16.90 -25.53
N GLY A 183 -18.86 16.47 -25.61
CA GLY A 183 -18.26 15.53 -24.65
C GLY A 183 -18.28 16.08 -23.22
N LEU A 184 -17.93 17.36 -23.04
CA LEU A 184 -17.99 18.04 -21.74
C LEU A 184 -19.42 18.14 -21.20
N GLN A 185 -20.41 18.41 -22.06
CA GLN A 185 -21.81 18.44 -21.66
C GLN A 185 -22.31 17.08 -21.19
N LYS A 186 -21.97 16.01 -21.92
CA LYS A 186 -22.31 14.62 -21.52
C LYS A 186 -21.66 14.25 -20.20
N LEU A 187 -20.41 14.64 -19.99
CA LEU A 187 -19.71 14.42 -18.72
C LEU A 187 -20.41 15.16 -17.57
N LEU A 188 -20.79 16.43 -17.78
CA LEU A 188 -21.51 17.22 -16.78
C LEU A 188 -22.84 16.56 -16.40
N THR A 189 -23.60 16.06 -17.38
CA THR A 189 -24.84 15.32 -17.12
C THR A 189 -24.59 14.07 -16.30
N ALA A 190 -23.63 13.22 -16.72
CA ALA A 190 -23.32 11.99 -16.01
C ALA A 190 -22.87 12.24 -14.56
N VAL A 191 -22.06 13.28 -14.33
CA VAL A 191 -21.61 13.67 -12.98
C VAL A 191 -22.79 14.15 -12.12
N ASN A 192 -23.73 14.91 -12.69
CA ASN A 192 -24.93 15.36 -11.97
C ASN A 192 -25.86 14.18 -11.62
N ASP A 193 -26.07 13.25 -12.54
CA ASP A 193 -26.89 12.05 -12.30
C ASP A 193 -26.30 11.20 -11.16
N ILE A 194 -24.97 11.04 -11.15
CA ILE A 194 -24.29 10.34 -10.07
C ILE A 194 -24.41 11.12 -8.75
N ARG A 195 -24.27 12.45 -8.77
CA ARG A 195 -24.45 13.29 -7.58
C ARG A 195 -25.86 13.14 -7.00
N GLU A 196 -26.88 13.14 -7.85
CA GLU A 196 -28.27 12.92 -7.43
C GLU A 196 -28.48 11.50 -6.88
N GLY A 197 -27.89 10.48 -7.53
CA GLY A 197 -27.93 9.09 -7.05
C GLY A 197 -27.28 8.91 -5.68
N ILE A 198 -26.22 9.66 -5.37
CA ILE A 198 -25.55 9.65 -4.05
C ILE A 198 -26.35 10.43 -2.99
N SER A 199 -27.17 11.39 -3.40
CA SER A 199 -27.91 12.29 -2.48
C SER A 199 -29.28 11.75 -2.06
N ARG A 200 -29.74 10.63 -2.65
CA ARG A 200 -30.97 9.92 -2.28
C ARG A 200 -30.69 8.87 -1.21
#